data_AF-A0A317MBR9-F1
#
_entry.id   AF-A0A317MBR9-F1
#
_cell.length_a   1.000
_cell.length_b   1.000
_cell.length_c   1.000
_cell.angle_alpha   90.00
_cell.angle_beta   90.00
_cell.angle_gamma   90.00
#
_symmetry.space_group_name_H-M   'P 1'
#
loop_
_entity.id
_entity.type
_entity.pdbx_description
1 polymer ?
#
loop_
_entity_poly.entity_id
_entity_poly.type
_entity_poly.pdbx_seq_one_letter_code
_entity_poly.pdbx_strand_id
1 'polypeptide(L)'
;MLDSAIEAYKKWRRTKRLDGLFSDGPSFAFIGVGQHSMDNLYPVILNMGVRIKYLYSRDLRVASEAAYLFRGCTGVSDLSFILNDAGVEGVFICMKNEHQYPLVKACLDAGKYVFVEKPAVNSYATLQELIAHPHADKCMIAFNKRFSPLNRQLKKSVAGTYSYQGRYITGAYPEGDAIMELFCHPIDNMLQIFGPVAHYSLLHHAAIKGGIHLQLVLRHQQATGVLELSTCYSWAMFSDTLNCLTPRNVIDISYPGSFRIMPLDRQLAGVPVNKIFNSERQLSESNYTMTTPVAANNPVVQYGYRDEITYFVTQVKQGKRLERAAPATFIDTFRLLDEIKQIIGQKR
;
A
#
# COMPACT_ATOMS: atom_id res chain seq x y z
N MET A 1 43.54 -2.64 -10.00
CA MET A 1 42.61 -1.52 -10.28
C MET A 1 41.16 -1.89 -10.01
N LEU A 2 40.66 -3.07 -10.45
CA LEU A 2 39.29 -3.53 -10.19
C LEU A 2 39.00 -3.73 -8.69
N ASP A 3 39.92 -4.32 -7.93
CA ASP A 3 39.72 -4.59 -6.49
C ASP A 3 39.59 -3.31 -5.66
N SER A 4 40.38 -2.29 -5.99
CA SER A 4 40.30 -0.97 -5.34
C SER A 4 38.98 -0.27 -5.64
N ALA A 5 38.46 -0.40 -6.87
CA ALA A 5 37.14 0.12 -7.24
C ALA A 5 36.00 -0.64 -6.52
N ILE A 6 36.11 -1.96 -6.36
CA ILE A 6 35.15 -2.78 -5.62
C ILE A 6 35.13 -2.38 -4.13
N GLU A 7 36.30 -2.20 -3.51
CA GLU A 7 36.37 -1.77 -2.10
C GLU A 7 35.88 -0.34 -1.90
N ALA A 8 36.17 0.58 -2.82
CA ALA A 8 35.60 1.92 -2.81
C ALA A 8 34.06 1.88 -2.92
N TYR A 9 33.50 1.03 -3.80
CA TYR A 9 32.06 0.82 -3.92
C TYR A 9 31.45 0.21 -2.65
N LYS A 10 32.07 -0.80 -2.05
CA LYS A 10 31.62 -1.41 -0.78
C LYS A 10 31.63 -0.40 0.36
N LYS A 11 32.70 0.40 0.47
CA LYS A 11 32.83 1.48 1.46
C LYS A 11 31.74 2.52 1.26
N TRP A 12 31.56 3.03 0.04
CA TRP A 12 30.49 3.97 -0.30
C TRP A 12 29.10 3.40 0.03
N ARG A 13 28.82 2.15 -0.35
CA ARG A 13 27.54 1.49 -0.08
C ARG A 13 27.29 1.31 1.42
N ARG A 14 28.34 1.00 2.20
CA ARG A 14 28.29 0.89 3.66
C ARG A 14 28.03 2.26 4.30
N THR A 15 28.80 3.28 3.93
CA THR A 15 28.64 4.66 4.42
C THR A 15 27.24 5.19 4.08
N LYS A 16 26.77 5.06 2.84
CA LYS A 16 25.40 5.43 2.45
C LYS A 16 24.30 4.71 3.24
N ARG A 17 24.52 3.44 3.63
CA ARG A 17 23.59 2.68 4.48
C ARG A 17 23.60 3.14 5.94
N LEU A 18 24.70 3.72 6.41
CA LEU A 18 24.87 4.20 7.78
C LEU A 18 24.52 5.70 7.93
N ASP A 19 24.73 6.51 6.89
CA ASP A 19 24.48 7.97 6.90
C ASP A 19 22.99 8.31 6.65
N GLY A 20 22.23 7.37 6.08
CA GLY A 20 20.80 7.51 5.90
C GLY A 20 20.05 7.06 7.13
N LEU A 21 19.66 8.03 7.98
CA LEU A 21 18.58 8.01 9.01
C LEU A 21 19.01 8.21 10.48
N PHE A 22 20.31 8.31 10.79
CA PHE A 22 20.80 8.33 12.17
C PHE A 22 21.26 9.72 12.68
N SER A 23 20.98 9.94 13.97
CA SER A 23 21.31 11.05 14.90
C SER A 23 20.88 12.48 14.56
N ASP A 24 21.08 12.97 13.34
CA ASP A 24 20.85 14.39 12.98
C ASP A 24 19.62 14.61 12.09
N GLY A 25 18.79 13.57 11.92
CA GLY A 25 17.56 13.59 11.14
C GLY A 25 16.32 13.99 11.95
N PRO A 26 15.17 14.19 11.28
CA PRO A 26 13.91 14.49 11.94
C PRO A 26 13.55 13.45 12.99
N SER A 27 13.00 13.90 14.12
CA SER A 27 12.43 12.98 15.11
C SER A 27 10.95 12.74 14.81
N PHE A 28 10.52 11.50 14.92
CA PHE A 28 9.15 11.08 14.67
C PHE A 28 8.46 10.66 15.97
N ALA A 29 7.14 10.69 15.98
CA ALA A 29 6.33 10.00 16.98
C ALA A 29 5.53 8.87 16.32
N PHE A 30 5.12 7.90 17.12
CA PHE A 30 4.26 6.82 16.69
C PHE A 30 3.03 6.74 17.59
N ILE A 31 1.83 6.76 17.00
CA ILE A 31 0.55 6.63 17.70
C ILE A 31 -0.04 5.27 17.35
N GLY A 32 -0.14 4.40 18.36
CA GLY A 32 -0.75 3.08 18.27
C GLY A 32 0.23 1.92 18.46
N VAL A 33 -0.20 0.96 19.28
CA VAL A 33 0.55 -0.25 19.66
C VAL A 33 -0.31 -1.47 19.35
N GLY A 34 -0.73 -1.56 18.09
CA GLY A 34 -1.55 -2.65 17.59
C GLY A 34 -0.72 -3.76 16.97
N GLN A 35 -1.35 -4.92 16.75
CA GLN A 35 -0.73 -6.07 16.10
C GLN A 35 -0.13 -5.69 14.73
N HIS A 36 -0.87 -4.95 13.91
CA HIS A 36 -0.39 -4.51 12.60
C HIS A 36 0.89 -3.66 12.69
N SER A 37 0.95 -2.74 13.67
CA SER A 37 2.13 -1.91 13.91
C SER A 37 3.33 -2.76 14.31
N MET A 38 3.14 -3.69 15.26
CA MET A 38 4.20 -4.58 15.77
C MET A 38 4.74 -5.53 14.71
N ASP A 39 3.88 -6.07 13.85
CA ASP A 39 4.27 -7.08 12.86
C ASP A 39 4.86 -6.49 11.58
N ASN A 40 4.43 -5.29 11.18
CA ASN A 40 4.76 -4.73 9.85
C ASN A 40 5.52 -3.40 9.92
N LEU A 41 5.01 -2.41 10.67
CA LEU A 41 5.57 -1.06 10.66
C LEU A 41 6.81 -0.94 11.55
N TYR A 42 6.76 -1.43 12.79
CA TYR A 42 7.88 -1.37 13.73
C TYR A 42 9.13 -2.07 13.20
N PRO A 43 9.06 -3.29 12.63
CA PRO A 43 10.25 -3.95 12.10
C PRO A 43 10.92 -3.15 10.97
N VAL A 44 10.14 -2.47 10.14
CA VAL A 44 10.67 -1.60 9.08
C VAL A 44 11.32 -0.36 9.67
N ILE A 45 10.62 0.34 10.57
CA ILE A 45 11.09 1.56 11.24
C ILE A 45 12.41 1.27 11.98
N LEU A 46 12.48 0.15 12.71
CA LEU A 46 13.69 -0.32 13.40
C LEU A 46 14.80 -0.69 12.42
N ASN A 47 14.50 -1.45 11.36
CA ASN A 47 15.48 -1.82 10.35
C ASN A 47 16.07 -0.60 9.62
N MET A 48 15.24 0.42 9.42
CA MET A 48 15.62 1.68 8.82
C MET A 48 16.32 2.61 9.81
N GLY A 49 16.21 2.37 11.12
CA GLY A 49 16.79 3.25 12.14
C GLY A 49 16.09 4.59 12.28
N VAL A 50 14.81 4.67 11.94
CA VAL A 50 14.02 5.89 12.08
C VAL A 50 13.89 6.22 13.58
N ARG A 51 14.24 7.45 13.95
CA ARG A 51 14.19 7.90 15.35
C ARG A 51 12.76 8.17 15.80
N ILE A 52 12.22 7.27 16.63
CA ILE A 52 10.95 7.48 17.33
C ILE A 52 11.24 8.10 18.70
N LYS A 53 10.82 9.34 18.91
CA LYS A 53 10.98 10.07 20.18
C LYS A 53 9.88 9.73 21.18
N TYR A 54 8.65 9.65 20.69
CA TYR A 54 7.48 9.30 21.50
C TYR A 54 6.70 8.17 20.86
N LEU A 55 6.21 7.27 21.71
CA LEU A 55 5.28 6.24 21.32
C LEU A 55 4.04 6.38 22.20
N TYR A 56 2.89 6.61 21.56
CA TYR A 56 1.63 6.89 22.22
C TYR A 56 0.70 5.68 22.22
N SER A 57 0.09 5.43 23.38
CA SER A 57 -1.08 4.57 23.55
C SER A 57 -1.98 5.16 24.64
N ARG A 58 -3.28 4.84 24.60
CA ARG A 58 -4.21 5.23 25.69
C ARG A 58 -3.79 4.63 27.03
N ASP A 59 -3.14 3.47 27.02
CA ASP A 59 -2.54 2.85 28.20
C ASP A 59 -1.04 3.18 28.24
N LEU A 60 -0.63 3.96 29.24
CA LEU A 60 0.77 4.37 29.44
C LEU A 60 1.70 3.17 29.61
N ARG A 61 1.24 2.09 30.25
CA ARG A 61 2.06 0.89 30.46
C ARG A 61 2.37 0.24 29.11
N VAL A 62 1.35 0.07 28.26
CA VAL A 62 1.53 -0.46 26.90
C VAL A 62 2.46 0.42 26.08
N ALA A 63 2.28 1.75 26.14
CA ALA A 63 3.16 2.69 25.46
C ALA A 63 4.62 2.57 25.93
N SER A 64 4.82 2.46 27.24
CA SER A 64 6.15 2.37 27.86
C SER A 64 6.84 1.05 27.53
N GLU A 65 6.12 -0.06 27.56
CA GLU A 65 6.62 -1.38 27.18
C GLU A 65 7.07 -1.41 25.71
N ALA A 66 6.24 -0.90 24.80
CA ALA A 66 6.58 -0.84 23.38
C ALA A 66 7.72 0.16 23.08
N ALA A 67 7.84 1.24 23.86
CA ALA A 67 8.91 2.22 23.68
C ALA A 67 10.31 1.62 23.88
N TYR A 68 10.47 0.56 24.68
CA TYR A 68 11.75 -0.14 24.85
C TYR A 68 12.31 -0.74 23.54
N LEU A 69 11.46 -0.97 22.53
CA LEU A 69 11.90 -1.42 21.21
C LEU A 69 12.73 -0.34 20.51
N PHE A 70 12.48 0.94 20.80
CA PHE A 70 13.08 2.09 20.13
C PHE A 70 14.08 2.80 21.06
N ARG A 71 15.34 2.87 20.64
CA ARG A 71 16.39 3.52 21.43
C ARG A 71 16.06 5.00 21.68
N GLY A 72 15.95 5.37 22.96
CA GLY A 72 15.68 6.74 23.38
C GLY A 72 14.24 7.21 23.16
N CYS A 73 13.31 6.29 22.94
CA CYS A 73 11.88 6.58 22.86
C CYS A 73 11.26 6.62 24.26
N THR A 74 10.29 7.52 24.45
CA THR A 74 9.48 7.58 25.67
C THR A 74 8.03 7.18 25.35
N GLY A 75 7.49 6.25 26.14
CA GLY A 75 6.07 5.93 26.11
C GLY A 75 5.25 7.06 26.72
N VAL A 76 4.18 7.48 26.06
CA VAL A 76 3.28 8.55 26.52
C VAL A 76 1.82 8.14 26.38
N SER A 77 0.95 8.66 27.24
CA SER A 77 -0.51 8.50 27.14
C SER A 77 -1.26 9.83 27.01
N ASP A 78 -0.54 10.95 27.09
CA ASP A 78 -1.04 12.27 26.74
C ASP A 78 -0.49 12.66 25.36
N LEU A 79 -1.40 12.98 24.44
CA LEU A 79 -1.06 13.36 23.07
C LEU A 79 -0.33 14.71 23.02
N SER A 80 -0.49 15.55 24.05
CA SER A 80 0.13 16.89 24.13
C SER A 80 1.66 16.85 24.02
N PHE A 81 2.32 15.79 24.51
CA PHE A 81 3.76 15.57 24.37
C PHE A 81 4.20 15.52 22.91
N ILE A 82 3.36 14.98 22.02
CA ILE A 82 3.65 14.88 20.58
C ILE A 82 3.30 16.19 19.87
N LEU A 83 2.13 16.77 20.17
CA LEU A 83 1.63 17.94 19.47
C LEU A 83 2.46 19.19 19.76
N ASN A 84 2.84 19.40 21.02
CA ASN A 84 3.50 20.61 21.48
C ASN A 84 5.03 20.59 21.30
N ASP A 85 5.63 19.43 21.01
CA ASP A 85 7.08 19.32 20.83
C ASP A 85 7.48 19.65 19.40
N ALA A 86 8.09 20.83 19.20
CA ALA A 86 8.60 21.28 17.91
C ALA A 86 9.67 20.35 17.32
N GLY A 87 10.35 19.53 18.14
CA GLY A 87 11.32 18.54 17.69
C GLY A 87 10.70 17.31 17.03
N VAL A 88 9.39 17.08 17.18
CA VAL A 88 8.66 16.05 16.43
C VAL A 88 8.20 16.65 15.11
N GLU A 89 8.73 16.15 14.00
CA GLU A 89 8.41 16.67 12.66
C GLU A 89 7.36 15.84 11.93
N GLY A 90 7.32 14.53 12.20
CA GLY A 90 6.38 13.60 11.59
C GLY A 90 5.78 12.62 12.59
N VAL A 91 4.55 12.18 12.34
CA VAL A 91 3.80 11.26 13.18
C VAL A 91 3.29 10.10 12.34
N PHE A 92 3.59 8.88 12.76
CA PHE A 92 2.94 7.67 12.26
C PHE A 92 1.70 7.38 13.10
N ILE A 93 0.56 7.13 12.46
CA ILE A 93 -0.72 6.83 13.10
C ILE A 93 -1.19 5.47 12.59
N CYS A 94 -1.31 4.50 13.50
CA CYS A 94 -1.84 3.18 13.22
C CYS A 94 -2.78 2.78 14.36
N MET A 95 -4.03 3.20 14.24
CA MET A 95 -5.07 2.97 15.24
C MET A 95 -6.28 2.32 14.58
N LYS A 96 -7.25 1.85 15.38
CA LYS A 96 -8.54 1.45 14.81
C LYS A 96 -9.15 2.61 14.02
N ASN A 97 -9.79 2.29 12.88
CA ASN A 97 -10.24 3.27 11.88
C ASN A 97 -11.06 4.43 12.47
N GLU A 98 -11.99 4.13 13.38
CA GLU A 98 -12.84 5.12 14.08
C GLU A 98 -12.07 6.17 14.90
N HIS A 99 -10.80 5.91 15.25
CA HIS A 99 -9.97 6.81 16.04
C HIS A 99 -8.92 7.56 15.20
N GLN A 100 -8.72 7.20 13.93
CA GLN A 100 -7.60 7.74 13.15
C GLN A 100 -7.81 9.20 12.75
N TYR A 101 -8.97 9.54 12.19
CA TYR A 101 -9.21 10.87 11.61
C TYR A 101 -9.05 12.03 12.63
N PRO A 102 -9.58 11.96 13.87
CA PRO A 102 -9.34 13.00 14.87
C PRO A 102 -7.85 13.20 15.19
N LEU A 103 -7.07 12.11 15.26
CA LEU A 103 -5.63 12.16 15.52
C LEU A 103 -4.86 12.76 14.34
N VAL A 104 -5.25 12.40 13.11
CA VAL A 104 -4.71 12.99 11.88
C VAL A 104 -4.91 14.51 11.91
N LYS A 105 -6.14 14.96 12.14
CA LYS A 105 -6.46 16.39 12.19
C LYS A 105 -5.64 17.11 13.27
N ALA A 106 -5.61 16.60 14.49
CA ALA A 106 -4.83 17.20 15.58
C ALA A 106 -3.33 17.32 15.25
N CYS A 107 -2.74 16.31 14.61
CA CYS A 107 -1.34 16.37 14.20
C CYS A 107 -1.10 17.38 13.07
N LEU A 108 -2.01 17.46 12.09
CA LEU A 108 -1.93 18.45 11.01
C LEU A 108 -2.12 19.88 11.53
N ASP A 109 -3.04 20.11 12.47
CA ASP A 109 -3.26 21.38 13.15
C ASP A 109 -2.00 21.83 13.91
N ALA A 110 -1.25 20.88 14.49
CA ALA A 110 0.06 21.12 15.10
C ALA A 110 1.22 21.24 14.08
N GLY A 111 0.91 21.30 12.78
CA GLY A 111 1.88 21.49 11.70
C GLY A 111 2.74 20.28 11.36
N LYS A 112 2.44 19.10 11.92
CA LYS A 112 3.22 17.86 11.77
C LYS A 112 2.94 17.21 10.42
N TYR A 113 3.93 16.49 9.89
CA TYR A 113 3.68 15.52 8.83
C TYR A 113 2.98 14.30 9.39
N VAL A 114 2.03 13.73 8.64
CA VAL A 114 1.23 12.59 9.09
C VAL A 114 1.33 11.44 8.09
N PHE A 115 1.74 10.28 8.58
CA PHE A 115 1.53 8.98 7.95
C PHE A 115 0.38 8.30 8.68
N VAL A 116 -0.69 7.94 7.99
CA VAL A 116 -1.84 7.25 8.60
C VAL A 116 -2.12 5.92 7.90
N GLU A 117 -2.23 4.86 8.68
CA GLU A 117 -2.55 3.51 8.22
C GLU A 117 -3.94 3.48 7.55
N LYS A 118 -4.15 2.60 6.57
CA LYS A 118 -5.39 2.56 5.80
C LYS A 118 -6.49 1.72 6.47
N PRO A 119 -7.77 2.09 6.32
CA PRO A 119 -8.26 3.34 5.76
C PRO A 119 -8.14 4.50 6.77
N ALA A 120 -7.62 5.64 6.34
CA ALA A 120 -7.50 6.83 7.20
C ALA A 120 -8.86 7.42 7.63
N VAL A 121 -9.89 7.15 6.84
CA VAL A 121 -11.26 7.68 6.98
C VAL A 121 -12.26 6.60 6.59
N ASN A 122 -13.50 6.69 7.06
CA ASN A 122 -14.51 5.63 6.84
C ASN A 122 -15.55 5.96 5.76
N SER A 123 -15.43 7.12 5.12
CA SER A 123 -16.32 7.57 4.05
C SER A 123 -15.61 8.52 3.09
N TYR A 124 -16.14 8.65 1.89
CA TYR A 124 -15.75 9.65 0.91
C TYR A 124 -15.99 11.07 1.44
N ALA A 125 -17.08 11.32 2.16
CA ALA A 125 -17.36 12.62 2.76
C ALA A 125 -16.24 13.04 3.74
N THR A 126 -15.82 12.15 4.64
CA THR A 126 -14.72 12.43 5.57
C THR A 126 -13.37 12.57 4.84
N LEU A 127 -13.16 11.85 3.72
CA LEU A 127 -11.99 12.10 2.87
C LEU A 127 -12.00 13.53 2.31
N GLN A 128 -13.16 14.03 1.86
CA GLN A 128 -13.27 15.39 1.33
C GLN A 128 -12.95 16.45 2.40
N GLU A 129 -13.37 16.24 3.64
CA GLU A 129 -12.95 17.10 4.76
C GLU A 129 -11.43 17.08 4.96
N LEU A 130 -10.81 15.89 4.91
CA LEU A 130 -9.36 15.76 5.03
C LEU A 130 -8.61 16.43 3.87
N ILE A 131 -9.17 16.36 2.64
CA ILE A 131 -8.62 17.04 1.47
C ILE A 131 -8.71 18.57 1.61
N ALA A 132 -9.81 19.07 2.19
CA ALA A 132 -10.02 20.49 2.41
C ALA A 132 -9.15 21.07 3.54
N HIS A 133 -8.48 20.22 4.33
CA HIS A 133 -7.59 20.66 5.39
C HIS A 133 -6.41 21.49 4.84
N PRO A 134 -6.05 22.65 5.42
CA PRO A 134 -4.98 23.52 4.91
C PRO A 134 -3.60 22.86 4.77
N HIS A 135 -3.38 21.79 5.54
CA HIS A 135 -2.13 21.01 5.56
C HIS A 135 -2.32 19.58 5.02
N ALA A 136 -3.34 19.32 4.20
CA ALA A 136 -3.58 18.01 3.60
C ALA A 136 -2.38 17.48 2.79
N ASP A 137 -1.55 18.36 2.25
CA ASP A 137 -0.31 18.04 1.52
C ASP A 137 0.80 17.47 2.41
N LYS A 138 0.68 17.61 3.74
CA LYS A 138 1.52 16.97 4.76
C LYS A 138 0.95 15.66 5.31
N CYS A 139 -0.21 15.22 4.81
CA CYS A 139 -0.81 13.94 5.15
C CYS A 139 -0.53 12.91 4.04
N MET A 140 -0.23 11.67 4.41
CA MET A 140 -0.33 10.54 3.51
C MET A 140 -1.15 9.40 4.08
N ILE A 141 -1.95 8.78 3.22
CA ILE A 141 -2.68 7.55 3.53
C ILE A 141 -1.84 6.36 3.04
N ALA A 142 -1.48 5.47 3.96
CA ALA A 142 -0.53 4.38 3.75
C ALA A 142 -1.17 3.18 3.04
N PHE A 143 -1.47 3.35 1.75
CA PHE A 143 -1.79 2.23 0.86
C PHE A 143 -0.49 1.58 0.37
N ASN A 144 0.07 0.68 1.17
CA ASN A 144 1.35 -0.01 0.92
C ASN A 144 1.43 -0.64 -0.48
N LYS A 145 0.30 -1.12 -1.04
CA LYS A 145 0.25 -1.70 -2.39
C LYS A 145 0.63 -0.69 -3.49
N ARG A 146 0.37 0.62 -3.32
CA ARG A 146 0.89 1.68 -4.22
C ARG A 146 2.42 1.75 -4.25
N PHE A 147 3.06 1.23 -3.21
CA PHE A 147 4.51 1.16 -3.03
C PHE A 147 5.08 -0.24 -3.28
N SER A 148 4.26 -1.21 -3.71
CA SER A 148 4.72 -2.54 -4.07
C SER A 148 5.81 -2.49 -5.15
N PRO A 149 6.95 -3.19 -4.95
CA PRO A 149 7.99 -3.32 -5.97
C PRO A 149 7.46 -3.88 -7.30
N LEU A 150 6.50 -4.81 -7.27
CA LEU A 150 5.90 -5.37 -8.48
C LEU A 150 5.18 -4.30 -9.30
N ASN A 151 4.37 -3.47 -8.66
CA ASN A 151 3.66 -2.38 -9.34
C ASN A 151 4.63 -1.42 -10.02
N ARG A 152 5.72 -1.06 -9.34
CA ARG A 152 6.78 -0.23 -9.91
C ARG A 152 7.48 -0.91 -11.09
N GLN A 153 7.85 -2.18 -10.93
CA GLN A 153 8.57 -2.97 -11.93
C GLN A 153 7.74 -3.16 -13.21
N LEU A 154 6.45 -3.45 -13.04
CA LEU A 154 5.55 -3.83 -14.13
C LEU A 154 4.79 -2.65 -14.72
N LYS A 155 4.91 -1.43 -14.16
CA LYS A 155 4.19 -0.22 -14.61
C LYS A 155 4.21 -0.04 -16.13
N LYS A 156 5.37 -0.23 -16.77
CA LYS A 156 5.49 -0.09 -18.24
C LYS A 156 4.85 -1.26 -18.99
N SER A 157 4.97 -2.48 -18.46
CA SER A 157 4.42 -3.69 -19.09
C SER A 157 2.90 -3.67 -19.09
N VAL A 158 2.27 -3.20 -18.02
CA VAL A 158 0.80 -3.15 -17.88
C VAL A 158 0.16 -1.91 -18.50
N ALA A 159 0.93 -0.90 -18.92
CA ALA A 159 0.39 0.34 -19.46
C ALA A 159 -0.45 0.17 -20.74
N GLY A 160 -0.17 -0.87 -21.54
CA GLY A 160 -0.91 -1.18 -22.76
C GLY A 160 -2.09 -2.13 -22.55
N THR A 161 -2.53 -2.35 -21.32
CA THR A 161 -3.62 -3.30 -21.02
C THR A 161 -4.94 -2.76 -21.54
N TYR A 162 -5.65 -3.57 -22.32
CA TYR A 162 -7.03 -3.25 -22.75
C TYR A 162 -8.07 -4.13 -22.06
N SER A 163 -7.67 -5.27 -21.49
CA SER A 163 -8.55 -6.15 -20.71
C SER A 163 -7.79 -6.72 -19.51
N TYR A 164 -8.44 -6.79 -18.34
CA TYR A 164 -7.84 -7.41 -17.15
C TYR A 164 -8.84 -8.27 -16.36
N GLN A 165 -8.33 -9.23 -15.59
CA GLN A 165 -9.07 -9.93 -14.56
C GLN A 165 -8.32 -9.84 -13.24
N GLY A 166 -8.97 -9.28 -12.22
CA GLY A 166 -8.46 -9.20 -10.87
C GLY A 166 -9.25 -10.11 -9.93
N ARG A 167 -8.55 -10.70 -8.96
CA ARG A 167 -9.18 -11.53 -7.92
C ARG A 167 -8.51 -11.24 -6.59
N TYR A 168 -9.30 -10.78 -5.63
CA TYR A 168 -8.90 -10.56 -4.26
C TYR A 168 -9.84 -11.30 -3.31
N ILE A 169 -9.32 -12.36 -2.71
CA ILE A 169 -10.11 -13.31 -1.95
C ILE A 169 -9.46 -13.55 -0.61
N THR A 170 -10.28 -13.52 0.43
CA THR A 170 -9.88 -13.69 1.82
C THR A 170 -10.83 -14.65 2.53
N GLY A 171 -10.50 -14.93 3.79
CA GLY A 171 -11.44 -15.53 4.72
C GLY A 171 -12.53 -14.57 5.21
N ALA A 172 -13.45 -15.10 6.01
CA ALA A 172 -14.44 -14.30 6.72
C ALA A 172 -13.75 -13.23 7.58
N TYR A 173 -14.36 -12.05 7.62
CA TYR A 173 -13.85 -10.86 8.30
C TYR A 173 -14.94 -10.24 9.19
N PRO A 174 -15.33 -10.91 10.30
CA PRO A 174 -16.39 -10.42 11.20
C PRO A 174 -16.01 -9.18 12.02
N GLU A 175 -14.72 -8.86 12.10
CA GLU A 175 -14.17 -7.83 12.97
C GLU A 175 -14.29 -6.40 12.42
N GLY A 176 -14.62 -6.22 11.15
CA GLY A 176 -14.58 -4.90 10.51
C GLY A 176 -15.30 -4.79 9.17
N ASP A 177 -15.10 -3.64 8.51
CA ASP A 177 -15.71 -3.34 7.21
C ASP A 177 -14.83 -3.87 6.07
N ALA A 178 -15.14 -5.06 5.56
CA ALA A 178 -14.36 -5.67 4.49
C ALA A 178 -14.22 -4.79 3.24
N ILE A 179 -15.20 -3.92 2.93
CA ILE A 179 -15.14 -3.06 1.75
C ILE A 179 -14.08 -1.98 1.96
N MET A 180 -14.15 -1.28 3.10
CA MET A 180 -13.20 -0.20 3.41
C MET A 180 -11.81 -0.67 3.83
N GLU A 181 -11.72 -1.85 4.44
CA GLU A 181 -10.48 -2.30 5.11
C GLU A 181 -9.67 -3.31 4.28
N LEU A 182 -10.35 -4.16 3.50
CA LEU A 182 -9.73 -5.19 2.68
C LEU A 182 -9.79 -4.84 1.20
N PHE A 183 -10.98 -4.57 0.68
CA PHE A 183 -11.22 -4.37 -0.75
C PHE A 183 -10.74 -3.01 -1.27
N CYS A 184 -10.42 -2.08 -0.37
CA CYS A 184 -9.79 -0.82 -0.74
C CYS A 184 -8.46 -1.04 -1.47
N HIS A 185 -7.65 -2.04 -1.09
CA HIS A 185 -6.37 -2.35 -1.73
C HIS A 185 -6.50 -2.74 -3.21
N PRO A 186 -7.26 -3.78 -3.59
CA PRO A 186 -7.42 -4.15 -5.00
C PRO A 186 -8.11 -3.05 -5.80
N ILE A 187 -9.14 -2.37 -5.26
CA ILE A 187 -9.83 -1.27 -5.95
C ILE A 187 -8.87 -0.12 -6.24
N ASP A 188 -8.14 0.35 -5.24
CA ASP A 188 -7.14 1.39 -5.40
C ASP A 188 -6.07 1.01 -6.41
N ASN A 189 -5.60 -0.24 -6.35
CA ASN A 189 -4.60 -0.75 -7.28
C ASN A 189 -5.10 -0.74 -8.75
N MET A 190 -6.35 -1.12 -9.00
CA MET A 190 -6.93 -1.04 -10.35
C MET A 190 -7.02 0.40 -10.83
N LEU A 191 -7.45 1.32 -9.96
CA LEU A 191 -7.52 2.75 -10.28
C LEU A 191 -6.14 3.36 -10.56
N GLN A 192 -5.11 2.93 -9.83
CA GLN A 192 -3.73 3.39 -10.05
C GLN A 192 -3.12 2.86 -11.35
N ILE A 193 -3.47 1.63 -11.76
CA ILE A 193 -2.91 1.02 -12.96
C ILE A 193 -3.68 1.46 -14.22
N PHE A 194 -5.02 1.45 -14.17
CA PHE A 194 -5.88 1.64 -15.35
C PHE A 194 -6.57 3.01 -15.41
N GLY A 195 -6.40 3.84 -14.36
CA GLY A 195 -7.02 5.14 -14.24
C GLY A 195 -8.44 5.10 -13.66
N PRO A 196 -9.16 6.23 -13.61
CA PRO A 196 -10.51 6.31 -13.07
C PRO A 196 -11.51 5.39 -13.78
N VAL A 197 -12.50 4.91 -13.04
CA VAL A 197 -13.62 4.13 -13.58
C VAL A 197 -14.68 5.08 -14.11
N ALA A 198 -15.03 4.95 -15.39
CA ALA A 198 -16.07 5.73 -16.05
C ALA A 198 -17.46 5.07 -15.90
N HIS A 199 -17.50 3.74 -15.84
CA HIS A 199 -18.71 2.97 -15.62
C HIS A 199 -18.38 1.64 -14.96
N TYR A 200 -19.27 1.14 -14.11
CA TYR A 200 -19.18 -0.23 -13.60
C TYR A 200 -20.55 -0.89 -13.49
N SER A 201 -20.55 -2.21 -13.51
CA SER A 201 -21.69 -3.04 -13.11
C SER A 201 -21.26 -3.90 -11.92
N LEU A 202 -22.12 -4.01 -10.92
CA LEU A 202 -21.85 -4.73 -9.68
C LEU A 202 -22.91 -5.82 -9.48
N LEU A 203 -22.46 -7.07 -9.39
CA LEU A 203 -23.23 -8.16 -8.81
C LEU A 203 -22.70 -8.43 -7.41
N HIS A 204 -23.59 -8.63 -6.45
CA HIS A 204 -23.21 -8.97 -5.09
C HIS A 204 -24.07 -10.11 -4.56
N HIS A 205 -23.45 -11.00 -3.79
CA HIS A 205 -24.11 -12.06 -3.06
C HIS A 205 -23.74 -11.92 -1.58
N ALA A 206 -24.76 -11.85 -0.72
CA ALA A 206 -24.55 -12.05 0.71
C ALA A 206 -24.37 -13.55 0.94
N ALA A 207 -23.21 -13.97 1.43
CA ALA A 207 -22.97 -15.37 1.72
C ALA A 207 -23.43 -15.74 3.13
N ILE A 208 -23.53 -17.05 3.37
CA ILE A 208 -23.78 -17.65 4.67
C ILE A 208 -22.75 -17.11 5.69
N LYS A 209 -23.18 -16.78 6.91
CA LYS A 209 -22.35 -16.20 8.00
C LYS A 209 -21.78 -14.80 7.73
N GLY A 210 -22.43 -13.99 6.88
CA GLY A 210 -22.10 -12.57 6.73
C GLY A 210 -20.91 -12.28 5.82
N GLY A 211 -20.45 -13.27 5.04
CA GLY A 211 -19.48 -13.06 3.97
C GLY A 211 -20.03 -12.19 2.84
N ILE A 212 -19.14 -11.46 2.17
CA ILE A 212 -19.45 -10.58 1.05
C ILE A 212 -18.74 -11.11 -0.19
N HIS A 213 -19.48 -11.35 -1.27
CA HIS A 213 -18.93 -11.71 -2.57
C HIS A 213 -19.38 -10.70 -3.63
N LEU A 214 -18.43 -9.99 -4.23
CA LEU A 214 -18.67 -8.97 -5.25
C LEU A 214 -18.01 -9.39 -6.56
N GLN A 215 -18.75 -9.18 -7.65
CA GLN A 215 -18.25 -9.30 -9.01
C GLN A 215 -18.50 -7.96 -9.70
N LEU A 216 -17.43 -7.29 -10.07
CA LEU A 216 -17.48 -6.01 -10.76
C LEU A 216 -17.03 -6.18 -12.21
N VAL A 217 -17.78 -5.57 -13.13
CA VAL A 217 -17.30 -5.30 -14.49
C VAL A 217 -17.02 -3.81 -14.56
N LEU A 218 -15.77 -3.43 -14.80
CA LEU A 218 -15.29 -2.05 -14.76
C LEU A 218 -14.88 -1.58 -16.15
N ARG A 219 -15.24 -0.34 -16.49
CA ARG A 219 -14.79 0.35 -17.69
C ARG A 219 -13.98 1.58 -17.30
N HIS A 220 -12.72 1.57 -17.69
CA HIS A 220 -11.81 2.70 -17.64
C HIS A 220 -11.74 3.37 -19.01
N GLN A 221 -10.92 4.41 -19.15
CA GLN A 221 -10.73 5.10 -20.43
C GLN A 221 -10.10 4.18 -21.50
N GLN A 222 -9.13 3.35 -21.12
CA GLN A 222 -8.33 2.53 -22.05
C GLN A 222 -8.43 1.02 -21.80
N ALA A 223 -9.08 0.60 -20.72
CA ALA A 223 -9.19 -0.80 -20.32
C ALA A 223 -10.59 -1.14 -19.84
N THR A 224 -10.99 -2.40 -20.03
CA THR A 224 -12.11 -3.01 -19.30
C THR A 224 -11.57 -4.11 -18.39
N GLY A 225 -12.28 -4.40 -17.31
CA GLY A 225 -11.88 -5.53 -16.49
C GLY A 225 -12.99 -6.12 -15.67
N VAL A 226 -12.68 -7.30 -15.14
CA VAL A 226 -13.53 -8.02 -14.20
C VAL A 226 -12.77 -8.13 -12.88
N LEU A 227 -13.44 -7.83 -11.77
CA LEU A 227 -12.86 -7.90 -10.44
C LEU A 227 -13.73 -8.74 -9.51
N GLU A 228 -13.17 -9.82 -8.98
CA GLU A 228 -13.77 -10.63 -7.92
C GLU A 228 -13.22 -10.19 -6.55
N LEU A 229 -14.10 -9.77 -5.64
CA LEU A 229 -13.77 -9.39 -4.27
C LEU A 229 -14.58 -10.25 -3.30
N SER A 230 -13.94 -11.06 -2.47
CA SER A 230 -14.68 -12.03 -1.65
C SER A 230 -14.09 -12.27 -0.27
N THR A 231 -14.92 -12.25 0.76
CA THR A 231 -14.62 -12.77 2.11
C THR A 231 -15.25 -14.14 2.37
N CYS A 232 -15.84 -14.76 1.35
CA CYS A 232 -16.59 -16.02 1.49
C CYS A 232 -15.72 -17.29 1.49
N TYR A 233 -14.40 -17.14 1.44
CA TYR A 233 -13.46 -18.26 1.35
C TYR A 233 -12.78 -18.51 2.71
N SER A 234 -11.68 -19.27 2.72
CA SER A 234 -10.81 -19.43 3.89
C SER A 234 -9.59 -18.53 3.77
N TRP A 235 -9.05 -18.07 4.91
CA TRP A 235 -7.78 -17.34 4.94
C TRP A 235 -6.60 -18.15 4.38
N ALA A 236 -6.67 -19.48 4.43
CA ALA A 236 -5.69 -20.36 3.79
C ALA A 236 -5.75 -20.32 2.26
N MET A 237 -6.83 -19.79 1.69
CA MET A 237 -7.03 -19.60 0.25
C MET A 237 -6.86 -18.14 -0.17
N PHE A 238 -6.16 -17.33 0.64
CA PHE A 238 -5.87 -15.94 0.30
C PHE A 238 -5.30 -15.84 -1.11
N SER A 239 -5.90 -14.98 -1.92
CA SER A 239 -5.49 -14.76 -3.31
C SER A 239 -5.57 -13.29 -3.63
N ASP A 240 -4.49 -12.75 -4.20
CA ASP A 240 -4.40 -11.38 -4.70
C ASP A 240 -3.68 -11.44 -6.05
N THR A 241 -4.47 -11.49 -7.12
CA THR A 241 -3.98 -11.74 -8.48
C THR A 241 -4.54 -10.74 -9.47
N LEU A 242 -3.76 -10.47 -10.50
CA LEU A 242 -4.11 -9.62 -11.63
C LEU A 242 -3.57 -10.24 -12.91
N ASN A 243 -4.46 -10.60 -13.82
CA ASN A 243 -4.13 -10.93 -15.21
C ASN A 243 -4.39 -9.70 -16.07
N CYS A 244 -3.42 -9.33 -16.91
CA CYS A 244 -3.54 -8.23 -17.86
C CYS A 244 -3.29 -8.72 -19.28
N LEU A 245 -4.21 -8.38 -20.18
CA LEU A 245 -4.08 -8.60 -21.60
C LEU A 245 -3.72 -7.30 -22.31
N THR A 246 -2.56 -7.30 -22.94
CA THR A 246 -2.03 -6.21 -23.75
C THR A 246 -1.96 -6.66 -25.22
N PRO A 247 -1.77 -5.76 -26.20
CA PRO A 247 -1.63 -6.14 -27.61
C PRO A 247 -0.48 -7.11 -27.91
N ARG A 248 0.48 -7.25 -26.99
CA ARG A 248 1.70 -8.04 -27.22
C ARG A 248 1.98 -9.09 -26.16
N ASN A 249 1.30 -9.06 -25.02
CA ASN A 249 1.59 -9.94 -23.90
C ASN A 249 0.34 -10.21 -23.06
N VAL A 250 0.30 -11.38 -22.45
CA VAL A 250 -0.46 -11.65 -21.23
C VAL A 250 0.49 -11.50 -20.05
N ILE A 251 0.05 -10.81 -19.00
CA ILE A 251 0.85 -10.56 -17.81
C ILE A 251 0.07 -11.08 -16.61
N ASP A 252 0.57 -12.15 -15.99
CA ASP A 252 0.05 -12.67 -14.73
C ASP A 252 0.83 -12.06 -13.58
N ILE A 253 0.14 -11.56 -12.57
CA ILE A 253 0.72 -11.00 -11.36
C ILE A 253 0.05 -11.69 -10.18
N SER A 254 0.85 -12.27 -9.30
CA SER A 254 0.41 -12.83 -8.02
C SER A 254 1.15 -12.10 -6.90
N TYR A 255 0.44 -11.23 -6.20
CA TYR A 255 1.00 -10.41 -5.15
C TYR A 255 1.34 -11.26 -3.91
N PRO A 256 2.37 -10.85 -3.16
CA PRO A 256 3.19 -9.66 -3.37
C PRO A 256 4.42 -9.88 -4.26
N GLY A 257 4.70 -11.11 -4.71
CA GLY A 257 6.07 -11.50 -5.05
C GLY A 257 6.31 -12.24 -6.36
N SER A 258 5.30 -12.45 -7.21
CA SER A 258 5.53 -13.16 -8.47
C SER A 258 4.77 -12.58 -9.66
N PHE A 259 5.37 -12.74 -10.83
CA PHE A 259 4.73 -12.39 -12.09
C PHE A 259 5.25 -13.25 -13.24
N ARG A 260 4.45 -13.35 -14.30
CA ARG A 260 4.82 -13.96 -15.57
C ARG A 260 4.39 -13.07 -16.71
N ILE A 261 5.29 -12.77 -17.63
CA ILE A 261 4.98 -12.07 -18.89
C ILE A 261 5.10 -13.09 -20.02
N MET A 262 3.98 -13.33 -20.67
CA MET A 262 3.81 -14.29 -21.76
C MET A 262 3.60 -13.50 -23.06
N PRO A 263 4.59 -13.42 -23.96
CA PRO A 263 4.43 -12.70 -25.20
C PRO A 263 3.41 -13.40 -26.10
N LEU A 264 2.47 -12.62 -26.64
CA LEU A 264 1.55 -13.08 -27.67
C LEU A 264 2.30 -13.19 -29.01
N ASP A 265 1.87 -14.15 -29.82
CA ASP A 265 2.41 -14.34 -31.15
C ASP A 265 2.12 -13.14 -32.03
N ARG A 266 3.07 -12.83 -32.92
CA ARG A 266 2.76 -11.93 -34.01
C ARG A 266 1.81 -12.64 -34.97
N GLN A 267 1.04 -11.86 -35.69
CA GLN A 267 0.31 -12.33 -36.85
C GLN A 267 1.02 -11.83 -38.11
N LEU A 268 1.13 -12.68 -39.11
CA LEU A 268 1.50 -12.31 -40.48
C LEU A 268 0.27 -12.59 -41.35
N ALA A 269 -0.29 -11.55 -41.98
CA ALA A 269 -1.53 -11.65 -42.77
C ALA A 269 -2.70 -12.34 -42.02
N GLY A 270 -2.83 -12.10 -40.72
CA GLY A 270 -3.89 -12.70 -39.87
C GLY A 270 -3.60 -14.12 -39.37
N VAL A 271 -2.48 -14.74 -39.79
CA VAL A 271 -2.07 -16.06 -39.33
C VAL A 271 -1.03 -15.94 -38.22
N PRO A 272 -1.21 -16.60 -37.05
CA PRO A 272 -0.20 -16.66 -36.00
C PRO A 272 1.11 -17.27 -36.51
N VAL A 273 2.24 -16.57 -36.33
CA VAL A 273 3.53 -17.01 -36.88
C VAL A 273 3.99 -18.35 -36.29
N ASN A 274 3.61 -18.67 -35.05
CA ASN A 274 3.92 -19.94 -34.41
C ASN A 274 3.24 -21.16 -35.07
N LYS A 275 2.12 -20.96 -35.79
CA LYS A 275 1.50 -22.03 -36.59
C LYS A 275 2.35 -22.41 -37.80
N ILE A 276 3.22 -21.51 -38.26
CA ILE A 276 4.06 -21.68 -39.44
C ILE A 276 5.48 -22.08 -39.03
N PHE A 277 5.99 -21.50 -37.95
CA PHE A 277 7.32 -21.77 -37.40
C PHE A 277 7.17 -22.21 -35.95
N ASN A 278 7.70 -23.38 -35.58
CA ASN A 278 7.68 -23.85 -34.19
C ASN A 278 8.66 -23.04 -33.33
N SER A 279 8.32 -21.79 -33.02
CA SER A 279 9.12 -20.88 -32.22
C SER A 279 8.43 -20.62 -30.88
N GLU A 280 8.99 -21.14 -29.80
CA GLU A 280 8.63 -20.71 -28.45
C GLU A 280 9.29 -19.37 -28.16
N ARG A 281 8.49 -18.38 -27.74
CA ARG A 281 9.02 -17.10 -27.29
C ARG A 281 9.39 -17.18 -25.81
N GLN A 282 10.50 -16.52 -25.47
CA GLN A 282 11.01 -16.52 -24.12
C GLN A 282 10.01 -15.90 -23.13
N LEU A 283 9.61 -16.70 -22.15
CA LEU A 283 8.83 -16.29 -21.01
C LEU A 283 9.71 -15.49 -20.04
N SER A 284 9.18 -14.40 -19.49
CA SER A 284 9.83 -13.72 -18.37
C SER A 284 9.04 -14.01 -17.11
N GLU A 285 9.64 -14.70 -16.15
CA GLU A 285 9.04 -15.04 -14.87
C GLU A 285 9.96 -14.61 -13.72
N SER A 286 9.36 -14.18 -12.61
CA SER A 286 10.08 -13.95 -11.37
C SER A 286 9.25 -14.43 -10.20
N ASN A 287 9.89 -15.07 -9.23
CA ASN A 287 9.29 -15.43 -7.97
C ASN A 287 10.21 -15.07 -6.79
N TYR A 288 9.92 -13.94 -6.15
CA TYR A 288 10.73 -13.40 -5.06
C TYR A 288 10.57 -14.16 -3.74
N THR A 289 9.53 -14.99 -3.58
CA THR A 289 9.30 -15.74 -2.34
C THR A 289 10.14 -17.01 -2.23
N MET A 290 10.74 -17.47 -3.34
CA MET A 290 11.54 -18.72 -3.40
C MET A 290 13.04 -18.49 -3.60
N THR A 291 13.53 -17.26 -3.42
CA THR A 291 14.91 -16.88 -3.78
C THR A 291 15.77 -16.49 -2.58
N THR A 292 17.08 -16.35 -2.81
CA THR A 292 18.14 -16.01 -1.84
C THR A 292 17.70 -14.98 -0.78
N PRO A 293 18.10 -15.10 0.50
CA PRO A 293 17.71 -14.19 1.56
C PRO A 293 18.37 -12.80 1.40
N VAL A 294 17.81 -11.99 0.51
CA VAL A 294 18.17 -10.59 0.27
C VAL A 294 17.01 -9.68 0.66
N ALA A 295 17.31 -8.45 1.07
CA ALA A 295 16.30 -7.51 1.57
C ALA A 295 15.11 -7.29 0.61
N ALA A 296 15.34 -7.40 -0.71
CA ALA A 296 14.28 -7.30 -1.70
C ALA A 296 13.23 -8.41 -1.53
N ASN A 297 13.61 -9.61 -1.10
CA ASN A 297 12.72 -10.77 -0.97
C ASN A 297 11.97 -10.84 0.37
N ASN A 298 12.24 -9.90 1.28
CA ASN A 298 11.52 -9.85 2.55
C ASN A 298 10.04 -9.51 2.28
N PRO A 299 9.06 -10.27 2.84
CA PRO A 299 7.63 -10.03 2.62
C PRO A 299 7.20 -8.58 2.88
N VAL A 300 7.72 -7.96 3.93
CA VAL A 300 7.39 -6.58 4.32
C VAL A 300 7.85 -5.57 3.26
N VAL A 301 8.92 -5.89 2.52
CA VAL A 301 9.38 -5.11 1.36
C VAL A 301 8.51 -5.36 0.14
N GLN A 302 8.16 -6.62 -0.14
CA GLN A 302 7.34 -7.01 -1.29
C GLN A 302 5.91 -6.44 -1.21
N TYR A 303 5.35 -6.35 0.00
CA TYR A 303 4.08 -5.66 0.24
C TYR A 303 4.19 -4.12 0.15
N GLY A 304 5.39 -3.54 0.11
CA GLY A 304 5.61 -2.11 -0.08
C GLY A 304 5.77 -1.28 1.20
N TYR A 305 5.66 -1.86 2.40
CA TYR A 305 5.78 -1.13 3.68
C TYR A 305 7.11 -0.39 3.82
N ARG A 306 8.21 -1.00 3.36
CA ARG A 306 9.52 -0.34 3.37
C ARG A 306 9.54 0.89 2.46
N ASP A 307 9.02 0.78 1.26
CA ASP A 307 9.09 1.84 0.27
C ASP A 307 8.15 3.01 0.61
N GLU A 308 6.99 2.74 1.25
CA GLU A 308 6.11 3.81 1.75
C GLU A 308 6.69 4.55 2.97
N ILE A 309 7.27 3.84 3.94
CA ILE A 309 7.91 4.48 5.11
C ILE A 309 9.14 5.25 4.65
N THR A 310 9.93 4.70 3.73
CA THR A 310 11.07 5.40 3.12
C THR A 310 10.62 6.67 2.42
N TYR A 311 9.53 6.62 1.66
CA TYR A 311 8.96 7.81 1.03
C TYR A 311 8.57 8.86 2.07
N PHE A 312 7.78 8.50 3.08
CA PHE A 312 7.36 9.41 4.14
C PHE A 312 8.54 10.12 4.80
N VAL A 313 9.47 9.33 5.36
CA VAL A 313 10.61 9.86 6.12
C VAL A 313 11.49 10.75 5.25
N THR A 314 11.67 10.39 3.97
CA THR A 314 12.44 11.21 3.03
C THR A 314 11.76 12.54 2.73
N GLN A 315 10.43 12.56 2.54
CA GLN A 315 9.70 13.80 2.29
C GLN A 315 9.72 14.72 3.53
N VAL A 316 9.52 14.17 4.73
CA VAL A 316 9.61 14.93 5.99
C VAL A 316 11.00 15.57 6.13
N LYS A 317 12.07 14.79 5.97
CA LYS A 317 13.45 15.28 6.05
C LYS A 317 13.75 16.39 5.02
N GLN A 318 13.06 16.37 3.88
CA GLN A 318 13.25 17.35 2.81
C GLN A 318 12.26 18.53 2.88
N GLY A 319 11.34 18.55 3.84
CA GLY A 319 10.28 19.56 3.93
C GLY A 319 9.36 19.59 2.70
N LYS A 320 9.16 18.43 2.05
CA LYS A 320 8.41 18.31 0.79
C LYS A 320 7.01 17.76 1.02
N ARG A 321 6.14 17.99 0.03
CA ARG A 321 4.76 17.50 0.02
C ARG A 321 4.69 15.98 -0.18
N LEU A 322 3.65 15.36 0.35
CA LEU A 322 3.40 13.92 0.23
C LEU A 322 2.57 13.55 -1.01
N GLU A 323 2.81 14.21 -2.14
CA GLU A 323 1.96 14.18 -3.36
C GLU A 323 1.53 12.78 -3.83
N ARG A 324 2.44 11.79 -3.81
CA ARG A 324 2.15 10.42 -4.30
C ARG A 324 1.06 9.68 -3.48
N ALA A 325 0.86 10.07 -2.23
CA ALA A 325 -0.06 9.41 -1.30
C ALA A 325 -0.89 10.42 -0.51
N ALA A 326 -1.02 11.65 -1.02
CA ALA A 326 -1.84 12.68 -0.40
C ALA A 326 -3.34 12.30 -0.46
N PRO A 327 -4.18 12.75 0.48
CA PRO A 327 -5.61 12.42 0.52
C PRO A 327 -6.34 12.62 -0.81
N ALA A 328 -6.01 13.69 -1.54
CA ALA A 328 -6.63 14.02 -2.83
C ALA A 328 -6.44 12.94 -3.91
N THR A 329 -5.39 12.12 -3.79
CA THR A 329 -5.11 11.03 -4.74
C THR A 329 -6.01 9.80 -4.55
N PHE A 330 -6.87 9.81 -3.53
CA PHE A 330 -7.78 8.70 -3.20
C PHE A 330 -9.26 9.04 -3.46
N ILE A 331 -9.56 10.16 -4.11
CA ILE A 331 -10.93 10.61 -4.41
C ILE A 331 -11.73 9.49 -5.12
N ASP A 332 -11.21 8.97 -6.23
CA ASP A 332 -11.89 7.92 -6.99
C ASP A 332 -12.03 6.62 -6.20
N THR A 333 -11.02 6.29 -5.39
CA THR A 333 -11.00 5.09 -4.55
C THR A 333 -12.13 5.15 -3.52
N PHE A 334 -12.19 6.21 -2.72
CA PHE A 334 -13.22 6.31 -1.66
C PHE A 334 -14.61 6.57 -2.22
N ARG A 335 -14.74 7.30 -3.33
CA ARG A 335 -16.02 7.45 -4.02
C ARG A 335 -16.59 6.09 -4.43
N LEU A 336 -15.80 5.27 -5.13
CA LEU A 336 -16.24 3.95 -5.58
C LEU A 336 -16.52 3.00 -4.40
N LEU A 337 -15.71 3.04 -3.34
CA LEU A 337 -15.95 2.26 -2.12
C LEU A 337 -17.28 2.63 -1.45
N ASP A 338 -17.59 3.92 -1.32
CA ASP A 338 -18.86 4.38 -0.76
C ASP A 338 -20.05 4.01 -1.64
N GLU A 339 -19.94 4.18 -2.97
CA GLU A 339 -20.99 3.78 -3.91
C GLU A 339 -21.28 2.26 -3.82
N ILE A 340 -20.24 1.43 -3.75
CA ILE A 340 -20.37 -0.02 -3.55
C ILE A 340 -21.07 -0.32 -2.22
N LYS A 341 -20.66 0.34 -1.12
CA LYS A 341 -21.30 0.17 0.19
C LYS A 341 -22.77 0.55 0.18
N GLN A 342 -23.14 1.64 -0.48
CA GLN A 342 -24.52 2.07 -0.61
C GLN A 342 -25.35 1.02 -1.35
N ILE A 343 -24.86 0.48 -2.47
CA ILE A 343 -25.57 -0.55 -3.24
C ILE A 343 -25.80 -1.82 -2.41
N ILE A 344 -24.79 -2.26 -1.65
CA ILE A 344 -24.89 -3.47 -0.81
C ILE A 344 -25.79 -3.22 0.41
N GLY A 345 -25.73 -2.03 1.01
CA GLY A 345 -26.54 -1.62 2.15
C GLY A 345 -28.01 -1.40 1.83
N GLN A 346 -28.34 -0.96 0.61
CA GLN A 346 -29.72 -0.73 0.15
C GLN A 346 -30.55 -2.02 -0.06
N LYS A 347 -29.93 -3.21 -0.05
CA LYS A 347 -30.63 -4.50 -0.23
C LYS A 347 -30.75 -5.33 1.06
N ARG A 348 -30.71 -4.68 2.23
CA ARG A 348 -31.02 -5.33 3.52
C ARG A 348 -32.43 -5.02 3.98
#